data_AF-A0A534CFL1-F1
#
_entry.id   AF-A0A534CFL1-F1
#
_cell.length_a   1.000
_cell.length_b   1.000
_cell.length_c   1.000
_cell.angle_alpha   90.00
_cell.angle_beta   90.00
_cell.angle_gamma   90.00
#
_symmetry.space_group_name_H-M   'P 1'
#
loop_
_entity.id
_entity.type
_entity.pdbx_description
1 polymer ?
#
loop_
_entity_poly.entity_id
_entity_poly.type
_entity_poly.pdbx_seq_one_letter_code
_entity_poly.pdbx_strand_id
1 'polypeptide(L)'
;MSQRSRAAAKNRLLAALPGPDRQRLLARCQQLSCFGDVLCRPGQHIRHVLFPTDSFVSLITPIDGRTRLELGLVGDEGMLGISLMLGVIAAPLRALVQGA
;
A
#
# COMPACT_ATOMS: atom_id res chain seq x y z
N MET A 1 -22.89 18.53 -13.59
CA MET A 1 -22.72 17.06 -13.71
C MET A 1 -21.23 16.75 -13.68
N SER A 2 -20.65 16.46 -12.51
CA SER A 2 -19.23 16.09 -12.42
C SER A 2 -19.14 14.60 -12.13
N GLN A 3 -18.86 13.81 -13.16
CA GLN A 3 -18.59 12.39 -13.01
C GLN A 3 -17.36 12.23 -12.11
N ARG A 4 -17.59 11.79 -10.87
CA ARG A 4 -16.54 11.15 -10.08
C ARG A 4 -16.11 9.94 -10.90
N SER A 5 -14.97 10.05 -11.58
CA SER A 5 -14.29 8.93 -12.22
C SER A 5 -14.27 7.79 -11.21
N ARG A 6 -15.11 6.79 -11.46
CA ARG A 6 -15.13 5.56 -10.70
C ARG A 6 -13.88 4.83 -11.16
N ALA A 7 -12.75 5.16 -10.54
CA ALA A 7 -11.44 4.66 -10.92
C ALA A 7 -11.57 3.15 -11.10
N ALA A 8 -11.43 2.69 -12.35
CA ALA A 8 -11.19 1.28 -12.60
C ALA A 8 -10.02 0.90 -11.69
N ALA A 9 -10.18 -0.14 -10.88
CA ALA A 9 -9.14 -0.53 -9.95
C ALA A 9 -7.88 -0.87 -10.76
N LYS A 10 -6.95 0.08 -10.84
CA LYS A 10 -5.63 -0.12 -11.47
C LYS A 10 -4.89 -1.22 -10.71
N ASN A 11 -5.07 -1.25 -9.39
CA ASN A 11 -4.65 -2.34 -8.54
C ASN A 11 -5.44 -3.63 -8.85
N ARG A 12 -4.72 -4.67 -9.29
CA ARG A 12 -5.24 -5.97 -9.71
C ARG A 12 -5.85 -6.75 -8.55
N LEU A 13 -5.34 -6.59 -7.33
CA LEU A 13 -5.94 -7.20 -6.13
C LEU A 13 -7.35 -6.65 -5.89
N LEU A 14 -7.52 -5.33 -5.97
CA LEU A 14 -8.85 -4.70 -5.91
C LEU A 14 -9.73 -5.11 -7.09
N ALA A 15 -9.17 -5.24 -8.30
CA ALA A 15 -9.90 -5.64 -9.49
C ALA A 15 -10.48 -7.07 -9.40
N ALA A 16 -9.76 -7.97 -8.73
CA ALA A 16 -10.14 -9.37 -8.54
C ALA A 16 -11.32 -9.58 -7.58
N LEU A 17 -11.68 -8.57 -6.78
CA LEU A 17 -12.82 -8.67 -5.85
C LEU A 17 -14.17 -8.73 -6.60
N PRO A 18 -15.15 -9.48 -6.08
CA PRO A 18 -16.53 -9.44 -6.56
C PRO A 18 -17.07 -8.00 -6.60
N GLY A 19 -17.93 -7.70 -7.57
CA GLY A 19 -18.45 -6.35 -7.80
C GLY A 19 -18.97 -5.62 -6.54
N PRO A 20 -19.80 -6.26 -5.69
CA PRO A 20 -20.29 -5.65 -4.45
C PRO A 20 -19.18 -5.38 -3.42
N ASP A 21 -18.24 -6.31 -3.25
CA ASP A 21 -17.13 -6.17 -2.29
C ASP A 21 -16.15 -5.08 -2.74
N ARG A 22 -15.80 -5.08 -4.03
CA ARG A 22 -14.97 -4.03 -4.63
C ARG A 22 -15.58 -2.65 -4.42
N GLN A 23 -16.89 -2.50 -4.62
CA GLN A 23 -17.59 -1.23 -4.42
C GLN A 23 -17.57 -0.78 -2.96
N ARG A 24 -17.86 -1.70 -2.02
CA ARG A 24 -17.81 -1.40 -0.58
C ARG A 24 -16.42 -0.97 -0.13
N LEU A 25 -15.37 -1.64 -0.61
CA LEU A 25 -14.00 -1.32 -0.24
C LEU A 25 -13.57 0.02 -0.85
N LEU A 26 -13.80 0.23 -2.15
CA LEU A 26 -13.47 1.49 -2.83
C LEU A 26 -14.19 2.70 -2.23
N ALA A 27 -15.43 2.54 -1.74
CA ALA A 27 -16.18 3.60 -1.07
C ALA A 27 -15.52 4.07 0.25
N ARG A 28 -14.65 3.24 0.85
CA ARG A 28 -13.89 3.56 2.06
C ARG A 28 -12.44 3.96 1.76
N CYS A 29 -12.00 3.82 0.52
CA CYS A 29 -10.67 4.23 0.08
C CYS A 29 -10.63 5.74 -0.17
N GLN A 30 -9.48 6.33 0.10
CA GLN A 30 -9.13 7.68 -0.32
C GLN A 30 -7.94 7.58 -1.27
N GLN A 31 -7.95 8.38 -2.33
CA GLN A 31 -6.82 8.47 -3.25
C GLN A 31 -5.73 9.33 -2.60
N LEU A 32 -4.51 8.82 -2.62
CA LEU A 32 -3.33 9.48 -2.07
C LEU A 32 -2.29 9.57 -3.17
N SER A 33 -1.73 10.76 -3.38
CA SER A 33 -0.60 10.96 -4.28
C SER A 33 0.65 11.17 -3.43
N CYS A 34 1.60 10.25 -3.55
CA CYS A 34 2.84 10.25 -2.79
C CYS A 34 3.93 9.58 -3.64
N PHE A 35 5.14 10.15 -3.63
CA PHE A 35 6.30 9.60 -4.35
C PHE A 35 7.56 9.95 -3.57
N GLY A 36 8.43 8.97 -3.34
CA GLY A 36 9.59 9.12 -2.46
C GLY A 36 9.26 9.20 -0.97
N ASP A 37 7.97 9.13 -0.61
CA ASP A 37 7.50 9.21 0.76
C ASP A 37 7.71 7.91 1.52
N VAL A 38 8.04 8.04 2.81
CA VAL A 38 8.12 6.91 3.74
C VAL A 38 6.77 6.75 4.42
N LEU A 39 6.03 5.71 4.05
CA LEU A 39 4.68 5.43 4.57
C LEU A 39 4.70 4.93 6.01
N CYS A 40 5.73 4.15 6.37
CA CYS A 40 6.00 3.74 7.74
C CYS A 40 7.47 3.36 7.92
N ARG A 41 7.92 3.38 9.17
CA ARG A 41 9.23 2.90 9.62
C ARG A 41 9.06 1.72 10.59
N PRO A 42 10.09 0.86 10.75
CA PRO A 42 10.04 -0.21 11.73
C PRO A 42 9.61 0.29 13.11
N GLY A 43 8.68 -0.42 13.75
CA GLY A 43 8.12 -0.08 15.05
C GLY A 43 7.00 0.99 15.04
N GLN A 44 6.78 1.70 13.94
CA GLN A 44 5.65 2.64 13.84
C GLN A 44 4.33 1.88 13.64
N HIS A 45 3.24 2.44 14.15
CA HIS A 45 1.92 1.85 13.94
C HIS A 45 1.44 2.05 12.49
N ILE A 46 1.16 0.96 11.80
CA ILE A 46 0.40 0.95 10.57
C ILE A 46 -1.07 1.21 10.94
N ARG A 47 -1.73 2.14 10.24
CA ARG A 47 -3.14 2.50 10.49
C ARG A 47 -4.04 2.27 9.29
N HIS A 48 -3.44 2.13 8.11
CA HIS A 48 -4.16 2.05 6.84
C HIS A 48 -3.58 0.94 5.99
N VAL A 49 -4.45 0.30 5.22
CA VAL A 49 -4.07 -0.56 4.11
C VAL A 49 -3.95 0.33 2.88
N LEU A 50 -2.88 0.15 2.10
CA LEU A 50 -2.61 0.95 0.90
C LEU A 50 -2.54 0.04 -0.33
N PHE A 51 -3.20 0.47 -1.40
CA PHE A 51 -3.26 -0.23 -2.68
C PHE A 51 -2.54 0.61 -3.74
N PRO A 52 -1.30 0.26 -4.14
CA PRO A 52 -0.58 0.98 -5.17
C PRO A 52 -1.32 0.92 -6.52
N THR A 53 -1.36 2.05 -7.24
CA THR A 53 -2.11 2.18 -8.50
C THR A 53 -1.29 2.71 -9.68
N ASP A 54 -0.21 3.41 -9.39
CA ASP A 54 0.67 4.13 -10.32
C ASP A 54 2.08 4.27 -9.72
N SER A 55 2.45 3.33 -8.85
CA SER A 55 3.73 3.25 -8.15
C SER A 55 3.89 1.84 -7.55
N PHE A 56 5.04 1.58 -6.94
CA PHE A 56 5.26 0.44 -6.06
C PHE A 56 5.82 0.88 -4.71
N VAL A 57 5.65 0.04 -3.69
CA VAL A 57 6.19 0.25 -2.35
C VAL A 57 7.34 -0.73 -2.11
N SER A 58 8.54 -0.21 -1.89
CA SER A 58 9.70 -1.01 -1.48
C SER A 58 9.68 -1.25 0.03
N LEU A 59 9.85 -2.52 0.42
CA LEU A 59 9.90 -2.98 1.81
C LEU A 59 11.35 -3.20 2.22
N ILE A 60 11.84 -2.35 3.12
CA ILE A 60 13.25 -2.24 3.43
C ILE A 60 13.48 -2.50 4.92
N THR A 61 14.48 -3.31 5.24
CA THR A 61 14.97 -3.49 6.62
C THR A 61 16.38 -2.92 6.78
N PRO A 62 16.71 -2.27 7.90
CA PRO A 62 18.10 -2.00 8.25
C PRO A 62 18.81 -3.32 8.62
N ILE A 63 19.99 -3.58 8.06
CA ILE A 63 20.86 -4.69 8.50
C ILE A 63 21.80 -4.20 9.59
N ASP A 64 22.45 -3.07 9.34
CA ASP A 64 23.28 -2.32 10.26
C ASP A 64 23.01 -0.83 10.00
N GLY A 65 23.47 0.08 10.87
CA GLY A 65 23.16 1.51 10.77
C GLY A 65 23.55 2.19 9.44
N ARG A 66 24.17 1.48 8.49
CA ARG A 66 24.62 1.97 7.19
C ARG A 66 23.94 1.25 6.02
N THR A 67 23.61 -0.02 6.18
CA THR A 67 23.15 -0.90 5.11
C THR A 67 21.65 -1.13 5.19
N ARG A 68 20.99 -0.97 4.05
CA ARG A 68 19.56 -1.23 3.87
C ARG A 68 19.38 -2.39 2.92
N LEU A 69 18.58 -3.36 3.34
CA LEU A 69 18.22 -4.50 2.50
C LEU A 69 16.78 -4.35 2.03
N GLU A 70 16.59 -4.39 0.72
CA GLU A 70 15.27 -4.55 0.14
C GLU A 70 14.85 -6.01 0.24
N LEU A 71 13.72 -6.25 0.90
CA LEU A 71 13.17 -7.59 1.09
C LEU A 71 12.08 -7.92 0.07
N GLY A 72 11.47 -6.89 -0.51
CA GLY A 72 10.43 -7.10 -1.50
C GLY A 72 9.76 -5.80 -1.94
N LEU A 73 8.87 -5.97 -2.91
CA LEU A 73 8.10 -4.92 -3.54
C LEU A 73 6.61 -5.24 -3.43
N VAL A 74 5.80 -4.19 -3.35
CA VAL A 74 4.35 -4.27 -3.47
C VAL A 74 3.92 -3.32 -4.57
N GLY A 75 3.51 -3.86 -5.72
CA GLY A 75 2.98 -3.11 -6.85
C GLY A 75 1.45 -3.12 -6.90
N ASP A 76 0.92 -2.98 -8.12
CA ASP A 76 -0.50 -3.01 -8.39
C ASP A 76 -1.13 -4.40 -8.17
N GLU A 77 -0.31 -5.44 -8.06
CA GLU A 77 -0.72 -6.82 -7.76
C GLU A 77 -1.06 -7.06 -6.27
N GLY A 78 -0.70 -6.14 -5.38
CA GLY A 78 -0.76 -6.35 -3.93
C GLY A 78 -1.28 -5.16 -3.12
N MET A 79 -0.99 -5.20 -1.82
CA MET A 79 -1.28 -4.11 -0.88
C MET A 79 -0.29 -4.08 0.29
N LEU A 80 -0.04 -2.89 0.83
CA LEU A 80 0.69 -2.72 2.09
C LEU A 80 -0.29 -2.82 3.27
N GLY A 81 0.15 -3.43 4.38
CA GLY A 81 -0.60 -3.43 5.63
C GLY A 81 -1.48 -4.67 5.86
N ILE A 82 -1.26 -5.75 5.10
CA ILE A 82 -1.91 -7.06 5.35
C ILE A 82 -1.76 -7.53 6.81
N SER A 83 -0.65 -7.17 7.47
CA SER A 83 -0.37 -7.49 8.87
C SER A 83 -1.45 -6.99 9.83
N LEU A 84 -2.18 -5.92 9.49
CA LEU A 84 -3.31 -5.43 10.27
C LEU A 84 -4.44 -6.46 10.39
N MET A 85 -4.64 -7.30 9.37
CA MET A 85 -5.62 -8.38 9.42
C MET A 85 -5.22 -9.47 10.43
N LEU A 86 -3.93 -9.57 10.75
CA LEU A 86 -3.37 -10.50 11.73
C LEU A 86 -3.24 -9.87 13.13
N GLY A 87 -3.76 -8.66 13.34
CA GLY A 87 -3.62 -7.92 14.60
C GLY A 87 -2.22 -7.33 14.83
N VAL A 88 -1.31 -7.42 13.86
CA VAL A 88 0.04 -6.87 13.94
C VAL A 88 0.02 -5.43 13.43
N ILE A 89 -0.01 -4.50 14.39
CA ILE A 89 -0.10 -3.06 14.12
C ILE A 89 1.27 -2.38 13.98
N ALA A 90 2.34 -2.95 14.54
CA ALA A 90 3.68 -2.40 14.40
C ALA A 90 4.26 -2.79 13.04
N ALA A 91 4.75 -1.80 12.30
CA ALA A 91 5.40 -2.03 11.02
C ALA A 91 6.69 -2.83 11.23
N PRO A 92 6.86 -4.00 10.59
CA PRO A 92 8.09 -4.76 10.69
C PRO A 92 9.21 -4.14 9.85
N LEU A 93 8.83 -3.43 8.77
CA LEU A 93 9.72 -2.94 7.72
C LEU A 93 9.49 -1.45 7.49
N ARG A 94 10.48 -0.79 6.88
CA ARG A 94 10.30 0.53 6.29
C ARG A 94 9.59 0.37 4.94
N ALA A 95 8.53 1.14 4.73
CA ALA A 95 7.82 1.21 3.44
C ALA A 95 8.14 2.53 2.74
N LEU A 96 8.71 2.47 1.54
CA LEU A 96 9.08 3.63 0.73
C LEU A 96 8.35 3.58 -0.62
N VAL A 97 7.66 4.65 -1.00
CA VAL A 97 6.97 4.73 -2.30
C VAL A 97 7.98 5.09 -3.39
N GLN A 98 7.99 4.31 -4.48
CA GLN A 98 8.93 4.45 -5.59
C GLN A 98 8.28 4.09 -6.93
N GLY A 99 8.93 4.49 -8.02
CA GLY A 99 8.51 4.20 -9.39
C GLY A 99 7.25 4.93 -9.86
N ALA A 100 7.06 4.90 -11.19
CA ALA A 100 5.85 5.25 -11.93
C ALA A 100 5.83 4.40 -13.20
#